data_AF-A0A5N6PH56-F1
#
_entry.id   AF-A0A5N6PH56-F1
#
_cell.length_a   1.000
_cell.length_b   1.000
_cell.length_c   1.000
_cell.angle_alpha   90.00
_cell.angle_beta   90.00
_cell.angle_gamma   90.00
#
_symmetry.space_group_name_H-M   'P 1'
#
loop_
_entity.id
_entity.type
_entity.pdbx_description
1 polymer ?
#
loop_
_entity_poly.entity_id
_entity_poly.type
_entity_poly.pdbx_seq_one_letter_code
_entity_poly.pdbx_strand_id
1 'polypeptide(L)'
;MLRDLLQVVNPFKVELNVKNLFEIKKRLKVEKFSDDVKSSPFRIVGLVHEFYQPGYKLSKISDIPTAHTAVELHEVGLRFRPNQRLKWPMAMEFESSPHKPTIKMPEVLIDNHFEVVMRNLIVYEQYSPVENYVTSYVMAMDMLAATPADIAKLGESDVLTSHLGSNEKASNMISNICKDVTFLDFYYMDVWQRAEKHYDSYWSRNFGVLKRKYFSTPWKPIALFAGIIVFIFAVVSFAFRIIAFKSSRK
;
A
#
# COMPACT_ATOMS: atom_id res chain seq x y z
N MET A 1 24.09 23.30 -3.00
CA MET A 1 23.93 22.75 -1.65
C MET A 1 22.53 22.20 -1.38
N LEU A 2 21.48 23.01 -1.21
CA LEU A 2 20.12 22.47 -0.91
C LEU A 2 19.57 21.56 -2.02
N ARG A 3 19.80 21.92 -3.29
CA ARG A 3 19.40 21.08 -4.44
C ARG A 3 20.09 19.72 -4.41
N ASP A 4 21.39 19.72 -4.16
CA ASP A 4 22.22 18.51 -4.15
C ASP A 4 21.84 17.63 -2.94
N LEU A 5 21.59 18.26 -1.78
CA LEU A 5 21.10 17.56 -0.59
C LEU A 5 19.73 16.92 -0.86
N LEU A 6 18.77 17.66 -1.42
CA LEU A 6 17.45 17.14 -1.77
C LEU A 6 17.52 16.06 -2.85
N GLN A 7 18.45 16.11 -3.80
CA GLN A 7 18.64 15.03 -4.77
C GLN A 7 19.15 13.74 -4.11
N VAL A 8 20.02 13.86 -3.11
CA VAL A 8 20.52 12.71 -2.36
C VAL A 8 19.43 12.13 -1.46
N VAL A 9 18.66 12.98 -0.77
CA VAL A 9 17.66 12.54 0.22
C VAL A 9 16.26 12.26 -0.33
N ASN A 10 16.07 12.38 -1.64
CA ASN A 10 14.78 12.12 -2.28
C ASN A 10 14.73 10.70 -2.83
N PRO A 11 14.07 9.75 -2.15
CA PRO A 11 13.91 8.40 -2.66
C PRO A 11 12.86 8.31 -3.76
N PHE A 12 12.15 9.40 -4.07
CA PHE A 12 11.21 9.44 -5.18
C PHE A 12 11.91 9.85 -6.46
N LYS A 13 11.56 9.23 -7.59
CA LYS A 13 12.05 9.62 -8.93
C LYS A 13 11.45 10.94 -9.44
N VAL A 14 11.08 11.84 -8.53
CA VAL A 14 10.64 13.19 -8.85
C VAL A 14 11.86 14.00 -9.25
N GLU A 15 11.96 14.34 -10.54
CA GLU A 15 12.95 15.31 -11.00
C GLU A 15 12.72 16.65 -10.28
N LEU A 16 13.69 17.04 -9.46
CA LEU A 16 13.79 18.38 -8.87
C LEU A 16 14.10 19.39 -9.98
N ASN A 17 13.09 19.71 -10.78
CA ASN A 17 13.19 20.75 -11.80
C ASN A 17 13.22 22.14 -11.16
N VAL A 18 13.65 23.14 -11.93
CA VAL A 18 13.84 24.52 -11.44
C VAL A 18 12.55 25.11 -10.86
N LYS A 19 11.38 24.69 -11.38
CA LYS A 19 10.06 25.17 -10.94
C LYS A 19 9.68 24.62 -9.56
N ASN A 20 9.91 23.32 -9.34
CA ASN A 20 9.75 22.68 -8.04
C ASN A 20 10.75 23.26 -7.04
N LEU A 21 12.01 23.44 -7.44
CA LEU A 21 13.05 24.01 -6.59
C LEU A 21 12.78 25.48 -6.23
N PHE A 22 12.19 26.25 -7.15
CA PHE A 22 11.80 27.64 -6.91
C PHE A 22 10.62 27.75 -5.94
N GLU A 23 9.59 26.91 -6.10
CA GLU A 23 8.51 26.79 -5.11
C GLU A 23 9.03 26.33 -3.75
N ILE A 24 9.95 25.38 -3.71
CA ILE A 24 10.62 24.94 -2.47
C ILE A 24 11.40 26.09 -1.83
N LYS A 25 12.22 26.84 -2.59
CA LYS A 25 12.95 28.01 -2.08
C LYS A 25 12.01 29.10 -1.56
N LYS A 26 10.87 29.31 -2.24
CA LYS A 26 9.83 30.27 -1.87
C LYS A 26 9.12 29.85 -0.58
N ARG A 27 8.80 28.57 -0.42
CA ARG A 27 8.20 28.00 0.81
C ARG A 27 9.15 28.09 1.99
N LEU A 28 10.41 27.68 1.79
CA LEU A 28 11.46 27.70 2.80
C LEU A 28 11.93 29.12 3.19
N LYS A 29 11.38 30.20 2.59
CA LYS A 29 11.75 31.61 2.83
C LYS A 29 13.26 31.85 2.86
N VAL A 30 14.02 31.25 1.94
CA VAL A 30 15.48 31.26 2.03
C VAL A 30 16.10 32.46 1.34
N GLU A 31 15.92 33.65 1.92
CA GLU A 31 16.84 34.78 1.71
C GLU A 31 18.02 34.76 2.71
N LYS A 32 17.99 33.87 3.72
CA LYS A 32 19.11 33.64 4.64
C LYS A 32 19.67 32.23 4.51
N PHE A 33 20.23 31.90 3.35
CA PHE A 33 21.31 30.91 3.27
C PHE A 33 22.64 31.59 3.67
N SER A 34 22.65 32.36 4.75
CA SER A 34 23.86 32.99 5.28
C SER A 34 24.41 32.08 6.36
N ASP A 35 25.56 31.46 6.08
CA ASP A 35 26.63 30.90 6.92
C ASP A 35 26.31 30.07 8.19
N ASP A 36 25.05 29.90 8.56
CA ASP A 36 24.61 29.46 9.89
C ASP A 36 23.83 28.12 9.86
N VAL A 37 23.99 27.35 8.77
CA VAL A 37 23.51 25.96 8.64
C VAL A 37 24.22 25.02 9.65
N LYS A 38 25.18 25.52 10.43
CA LYS A 38 26.04 24.74 11.32
C LYS A 38 25.46 24.40 12.70
N SER A 39 24.26 24.85 13.11
CA SER A 39 23.94 24.84 14.54
C SER A 39 22.96 23.76 15.07
N SER A 40 22.19 22.99 14.29
CA SER A 40 21.32 21.94 14.88
C SER A 40 20.85 20.87 13.88
N PRO A 41 21.05 19.57 14.16
CA PRO A 41 20.49 18.46 13.37
C PRO A 41 18.97 18.55 13.17
N PHE A 42 18.23 19.05 14.17
CA PHE A 42 16.77 19.21 14.10
C PHE A 42 16.33 20.20 13.01
N ARG A 43 17.15 21.20 12.68
CA ARG A 43 16.85 22.15 11.60
C ARG A 43 16.96 21.50 10.22
N ILE A 44 17.91 20.61 10.01
CA ILE A 44 18.09 19.93 8.72
C ILE A 44 16.91 18.98 8.48
N VAL A 45 16.55 18.18 9.49
CA VAL A 45 15.42 17.25 9.38
C VAL A 45 14.11 18.01 9.16
N GLY A 46 13.90 19.15 9.83
CA GLY A 46 12.74 20.01 9.58
C GLY A 46 12.66 20.55 8.13
N LEU A 47 13.78 20.96 7.54
CA LEU A 47 13.81 21.40 6.13
C LEU A 47 13.49 20.26 5.16
N VAL A 48 14.00 19.06 5.43
CA VAL A 48 13.68 17.86 4.65
C VAL A 48 12.20 17.49 4.83
N HIS A 49 11.67 17.59 6.05
CA HIS A 49 10.26 17.35 6.33
C HIS A 49 9.36 18.29 5.53
N GLU A 50 9.66 19.59 5.49
CA GLU A 50 8.90 20.59 4.72
C GLU A 50 8.83 20.28 3.22
N PHE A 51 9.88 19.66 2.65
CA PHE A 51 9.86 19.20 1.25
C PHE A 51 8.81 18.12 1.00
N TYR A 52 8.60 17.22 1.96
CA TYR A 52 7.62 16.13 1.88
C TYR A 52 6.20 16.56 2.25
N GLN A 53 5.98 17.80 2.69
CA GLN A 53 4.65 18.27 3.04
C GLN A 53 3.86 18.73 1.82
N PRO A 54 2.52 18.51 1.81
CA PRO A 54 1.65 19.16 0.84
C PRO A 54 1.66 20.68 1.04
N GLY A 55 1.54 21.44 -0.04
CA GLY A 55 1.42 22.91 0.02
C GLY A 55 0.05 23.41 0.49
N TYR A 56 -0.80 22.50 0.97
CA TYR A 56 -2.17 22.72 1.39
C TYR A 56 -2.53 21.71 2.48
N LYS A 57 -3.50 22.04 3.34
CA LYS A 57 -3.91 21.15 4.42
C LYS A 57 -4.73 19.99 3.86
N LEU A 58 -4.33 18.76 4.16
CA LEU A 58 -5.11 17.57 3.86
C LEU A 58 -6.13 17.30 4.97
N SER A 59 -7.26 16.71 4.62
CA SER A 59 -8.22 16.17 5.58
C SER A 59 -7.57 15.00 6.30
N LYS A 60 -7.69 14.97 7.62
CA LYS A 60 -7.16 13.90 8.47
C LYS A 60 -8.26 13.17 9.19
N ILE A 61 -8.10 11.86 9.30
CA ILE A 61 -9.01 10.98 10.00
C ILE A 61 -8.18 10.12 10.95
N SER A 62 -8.66 9.98 12.19
CA SER A 62 -7.99 9.22 13.25
C SER A 62 -8.40 7.73 13.26
N ASP A 63 -9.40 7.35 12.47
CA ASP A 63 -9.82 5.96 12.30
C ASP A 63 -8.83 5.20 11.41
N ILE A 64 -8.56 3.95 11.80
CA ILE A 64 -7.73 3.04 11.00
C ILE A 64 -8.56 2.58 9.79
N PRO A 65 -8.11 2.85 8.55
CA PRO A 65 -8.83 2.41 7.37
C PRO A 65 -8.79 0.88 7.23
N THR A 66 -9.78 0.31 6.57
CA THR A 66 -9.71 -1.07 6.09
C THR A 66 -8.53 -1.18 5.12
N ALA A 67 -7.54 -2.00 5.47
CA ALA A 67 -6.34 -2.20 4.67
C ALA A 67 -6.58 -3.32 3.64
N HIS A 68 -6.26 -3.03 2.37
CA HIS A 68 -6.21 -4.01 1.31
C HIS A 68 -4.83 -3.97 0.65
N THR A 69 -4.27 -5.13 0.37
CA THR A 69 -2.94 -5.23 -0.24
C THR A 69 -3.01 -4.93 -1.74
N ALA A 70 -1.87 -4.63 -2.36
CA ALA A 70 -1.81 -4.35 -3.79
C ALA A 70 -2.29 -5.54 -4.64
N VAL A 71 -2.02 -6.77 -4.21
CA VAL A 71 -2.52 -7.99 -4.88
C VAL A 71 -4.04 -8.09 -4.76
N GLU A 72 -4.61 -7.94 -3.56
CA GLU A 72 -6.07 -8.01 -3.35
C GLU A 72 -6.82 -6.97 -4.19
N LEU A 73 -6.31 -5.73 -4.22
CA LEU A 73 -6.87 -4.67 -5.03
C LEU A 73 -6.76 -4.99 -6.53
N HIS A 74 -5.65 -5.58 -6.96
CA HIS A 74 -5.48 -6.00 -8.34
C HIS A 74 -6.45 -7.11 -8.77
N GLU A 75 -6.77 -8.06 -7.88
CA GLU A 75 -7.74 -9.14 -8.16
C GLU A 75 -9.15 -8.61 -8.45
N VAL A 76 -9.54 -7.51 -7.82
CA VAL A 76 -10.81 -6.82 -8.10
C VAL A 76 -10.74 -5.82 -9.27
N GLY A 77 -9.62 -5.84 -10.01
CA GLY A 77 -9.40 -5.05 -11.23
C GLY A 77 -8.93 -3.61 -10.99
N LEU A 78 -8.54 -3.25 -9.76
CA LEU A 78 -7.90 -1.98 -9.47
C LEU A 78 -6.44 -2.01 -9.95
N ARG A 79 -5.95 -0.91 -10.52
CA ARG A 79 -4.59 -0.81 -11.04
C ARG A 79 -3.77 0.21 -10.27
N PHE A 80 -2.46 0.05 -10.32
CA PHE A 80 -1.51 1.05 -9.83
C PHE A 80 -0.81 1.70 -11.03
N ARG A 81 -0.53 3.00 -10.94
CA ARG A 81 0.25 3.73 -11.95
C ARG A 81 1.07 4.86 -11.34
N PRO A 82 2.22 5.19 -11.96
CA PRO A 82 2.97 6.38 -11.61
C PRO A 82 2.14 7.65 -11.82
N ASN A 83 2.27 8.59 -10.88
CA ASN A 83 1.73 9.92 -11.07
C ASN A 83 2.83 10.87 -11.61
N GLN A 84 2.73 11.25 -12.88
CA GLN A 84 3.68 12.18 -13.50
C GLN A 84 3.44 13.65 -13.10
N ARG A 85 2.31 13.96 -12.46
CA ARG A 85 1.90 15.32 -12.08
C ARG A 85 1.58 15.41 -10.59
N LEU A 86 2.49 14.88 -9.78
CA LEU A 86 2.40 14.93 -8.32
C LEU A 86 2.23 16.37 -7.84
N LYS A 87 1.22 16.61 -6.99
CA LYS A 87 1.02 17.89 -6.30
C LYS A 87 2.07 18.13 -5.20
N TRP A 88 2.63 17.04 -4.67
CA TRP A 88 3.67 16.98 -3.65
C TRP A 88 4.29 15.57 -3.65
N PRO A 89 5.50 15.36 -3.08
CA PRO A 89 6.28 14.15 -3.34
C PRO A 89 5.62 12.82 -2.99
N MET A 90 4.73 12.79 -2.00
CA MET A 90 4.04 11.55 -1.57
C MET A 90 2.56 11.50 -1.96
N ALA A 91 2.13 12.31 -2.92
CA ALA A 91 0.72 12.41 -3.31
C ALA A 91 0.18 11.10 -3.93
N MET A 92 -0.90 10.56 -3.36
CA MET A 92 -1.69 9.50 -3.98
C MET A 92 -3.06 10.05 -4.41
N GLU A 93 -3.58 9.56 -5.54
CA GLU A 93 -4.84 9.98 -6.11
C GLU A 93 -5.62 8.78 -6.65
N PHE A 94 -6.92 8.75 -6.39
CA PHE A 94 -7.81 7.73 -6.96
C PHE A 94 -8.45 8.24 -8.25
N GLU A 95 -8.13 7.60 -9.38
CA GLU A 95 -8.77 7.85 -10.67
C GLU A 95 -9.92 6.85 -10.86
N SER A 96 -11.14 7.35 -10.71
CA SER A 96 -12.34 6.58 -11.05
C SER A 96 -12.49 6.52 -12.57
N SER A 97 -12.22 5.36 -13.15
CA SER A 97 -12.48 5.06 -14.56
C SER A 97 -13.55 3.98 -14.66
N PRO A 98 -14.52 4.08 -15.59
CA PRO A 98 -15.61 3.09 -15.73
C PRO A 98 -15.14 1.64 -15.89
N HIS A 99 -13.92 1.44 -16.40
CA HIS A 99 -13.40 0.11 -16.73
C HIS A 99 -12.14 -0.28 -15.95
N LYS A 100 -11.37 0.70 -15.46
CA LYS A 100 -10.04 0.47 -14.88
C LYS A 100 -9.77 1.48 -13.75
N PRO A 101 -10.45 1.37 -12.60
CA PRO A 101 -10.12 2.22 -11.45
C PRO A 101 -8.64 2.08 -11.13
N THR A 102 -7.99 3.22 -10.90
CA THR A 102 -6.53 3.27 -10.80
C THR A 102 -6.12 4.14 -9.62
N ILE A 103 -5.24 3.64 -8.77
CA ILE A 103 -4.52 4.45 -7.79
C ILE A 103 -3.26 4.97 -8.47
N LYS A 104 -3.17 6.30 -8.60
CA LYS A 104 -1.97 6.99 -9.05
C LYS A 104 -1.16 7.38 -7.83
N MET A 105 0.12 7.02 -7.81
CA MET A 105 0.99 7.24 -6.66
C MET A 105 2.41 7.59 -7.12
N PRO A 106 3.28 8.11 -6.24
CA PRO A 106 4.62 8.47 -6.65
C PRO A 106 5.46 7.23 -6.96
N GLU A 107 6.43 7.38 -7.85
CA GLU A 107 7.46 6.34 -8.09
C GLU A 107 8.46 6.38 -6.94
N VAL A 108 8.51 5.31 -6.15
CA VAL A 108 9.41 5.19 -5.00
C VAL A 108 10.53 4.19 -5.27
N LEU A 109 11.75 4.59 -4.94
CA LEU A 109 12.92 3.72 -4.87
C LEU A 109 13.10 3.23 -3.43
N ILE A 110 12.99 1.91 -3.22
CA ILE A 110 13.22 1.27 -1.94
C ILE A 110 14.66 0.75 -1.88
N ASP A 111 15.48 1.43 -1.10
CA ASP A 111 16.87 1.09 -0.81
C ASP A 111 17.22 1.41 0.66
N ASN A 112 18.48 1.20 1.05
CA ASN A 112 18.94 1.50 2.41
C ASN A 112 18.81 3.00 2.76
N HIS A 113 18.83 3.89 1.77
CA HIS A 113 18.69 5.32 1.99
C HIS A 113 17.25 5.70 2.32
N PHE A 114 16.28 5.08 1.63
CA PHE A 114 14.86 5.20 1.92
C PHE A 114 14.57 4.90 3.39
N GLU A 115 15.09 3.79 3.94
CA GLU A 115 14.87 3.44 5.35
C GLU A 115 15.40 4.53 6.29
N VAL A 116 16.62 5.00 6.08
CA VAL A 116 17.25 6.01 6.95
C VAL A 116 16.48 7.33 6.90
N VAL A 117 16.10 7.80 5.71
CA VAL A 117 15.36 9.05 5.54
C VAL A 117 13.98 8.95 6.19
N MET A 118 13.23 7.87 5.92
CA MET A 118 11.88 7.71 6.45
C MET A 118 11.87 7.59 7.97
N ARG A 119 12.77 6.79 8.56
CA ARG A 119 12.86 6.66 10.03
C ARG A 119 13.18 7.98 10.72
N ASN A 120 14.13 8.75 10.18
CA ASN A 120 14.49 10.04 10.76
C ASN A 120 13.34 11.06 10.70
N LEU A 121 12.58 11.05 9.59
CA LEU A 121 11.42 11.92 9.44
C LEU A 121 10.26 11.49 10.35
N ILE A 122 10.02 10.19 10.52
CA ILE A 122 9.00 9.69 11.46
C ILE A 122 9.35 10.08 12.90
N VAL A 123 10.60 9.90 13.33
CA VAL A 123 11.05 10.34 14.65
C VAL A 123 10.85 11.85 14.81
N TYR A 124 11.19 12.64 13.78
CA TYR A 124 10.95 14.08 13.82
C TYR A 124 9.46 14.43 13.99
N GLU A 125 8.57 13.75 13.28
CA GLU A 125 7.11 13.91 13.41
C GLU A 125 6.58 13.50 14.79
N GLN A 126 7.14 12.47 15.43
CA GLN A 126 6.71 12.01 16.75
C GLN A 126 7.15 12.94 17.89
N TYR A 127 8.30 13.60 17.76
CA TYR A 127 8.90 14.41 18.82
C TYR A 127 8.83 15.93 18.57
N SER A 128 8.22 16.37 17.47
CA SER A 128 8.02 17.78 17.13
C SER A 128 6.54 18.10 16.96
N PRO A 129 6.09 19.34 17.23
CA PRO A 129 4.71 19.75 17.02
C PRO A 129 4.42 20.01 15.53
N VAL A 130 4.53 18.96 14.70
CA VAL A 130 4.30 18.99 13.26
C VAL A 130 3.29 17.92 12.84
N GLU A 131 2.71 18.05 11.65
CA GLU A 131 1.78 17.06 11.09
C GLU A 131 2.54 15.81 10.60
N ASN A 132 1.92 14.63 10.71
CA ASN A 132 2.56 13.32 10.48
C ASN A 132 2.40 12.78 9.04
N TYR A 133 2.62 13.64 8.04
CA TYR A 133 2.43 13.30 6.62
C TYR A 133 3.32 12.14 6.14
N VAL A 134 4.58 12.10 6.59
CA VAL A 134 5.54 11.04 6.23
C VAL A 134 5.13 9.74 6.88
N THR A 135 4.80 9.77 8.16
CA THR A 135 4.27 8.61 8.90
C THR A 135 3.05 8.04 8.18
N SER A 136 2.05 8.88 7.88
CA SER A 136 0.84 8.44 7.18
C SER A 136 1.15 7.83 5.80
N TYR A 137 2.15 8.34 5.08
CA TYR A 137 2.57 7.77 3.80
C TYR A 137 3.20 6.38 3.97
N VAL A 138 4.14 6.22 4.90
CA VAL A 138 4.80 4.93 5.09
C VAL A 138 3.78 3.87 5.56
N MET A 139 2.80 4.26 6.39
CA MET A 139 1.72 3.36 6.77
C MET A 139 0.82 2.97 5.59
N ALA A 140 0.50 3.92 4.72
CA ALA A 140 -0.19 3.64 3.46
C ALA A 140 0.60 2.65 2.59
N MET A 141 1.92 2.81 2.51
CA MET A 141 2.80 1.87 1.81
C MET A 141 2.83 0.48 2.47
N ASP A 142 2.89 0.40 3.80
CA ASP A 142 2.89 -0.87 4.54
C ASP A 142 1.60 -1.66 4.31
N MET A 143 0.44 -0.98 4.29
CA MET A 143 -0.85 -1.60 3.96
C MET A 143 -0.89 -2.14 2.52
N LEU A 144 -0.35 -1.38 1.55
CA LEU A 144 -0.34 -1.79 0.14
C LEU A 144 0.70 -2.88 -0.14
N ALA A 145 1.84 -2.85 0.55
CA ALA A 145 3.05 -3.62 0.23
C ALA A 145 3.41 -4.67 1.30
N ALA A 146 2.38 -5.27 1.92
CA ALA A 146 2.53 -6.17 3.06
C ALA A 146 3.33 -7.45 2.76
N THR A 147 3.30 -7.95 1.52
CA THR A 147 3.96 -9.21 1.13
C THR A 147 4.95 -9.02 -0.04
N PRO A 148 5.87 -9.99 -0.27
CA PRO A 148 6.75 -9.95 -1.43
C PRO A 148 5.99 -9.95 -2.77
N ALA A 149 4.79 -10.52 -2.79
CA ALA A 149 3.92 -10.52 -3.98
C ALA A 149 3.36 -9.11 -4.25
N ASP A 150 3.03 -8.35 -3.20
CA ASP A 150 2.60 -6.97 -3.33
C ASP A 150 3.70 -6.07 -3.86
N ILE A 151 4.93 -6.24 -3.36
CA ILE A 151 6.12 -5.56 -3.89
C ILE A 151 6.31 -5.87 -5.38
N ALA A 152 6.18 -7.14 -5.76
CA ALA A 152 6.26 -7.54 -7.18
C ALA A 152 5.18 -6.83 -8.00
N LYS A 153 3.94 -6.79 -7.48
CA LYS A 153 2.79 -6.19 -8.17
C LYS A 153 2.92 -4.68 -8.37
N LEU A 154 3.41 -3.98 -7.34
CA LEU A 154 3.72 -2.56 -7.41
C LEU A 154 4.92 -2.30 -8.34
N GLY A 155 5.89 -3.22 -8.40
CA GLY A 155 7.00 -3.20 -9.34
C GLY A 155 6.58 -3.37 -10.81
N GLU A 156 5.68 -4.31 -11.11
CA GLU A 156 5.08 -4.48 -12.44
C GLU A 156 4.33 -3.23 -12.92
N SER A 157 3.90 -2.40 -11.97
CA SER A 157 3.15 -1.16 -12.24
C SER A 157 4.05 0.08 -12.28
N ASP A 158 5.39 -0.09 -12.22
CA ASP A 158 6.41 0.96 -12.21
C ASP A 158 6.32 1.97 -11.04
N VAL A 159 5.45 1.74 -10.06
CA VAL A 159 5.29 2.66 -8.90
C VAL A 159 6.31 2.40 -7.80
N LEU A 160 6.89 1.20 -7.75
CA LEU A 160 7.87 0.82 -6.74
C LEU A 160 9.05 0.11 -7.41
N THR A 161 10.27 0.60 -7.21
CA THR A 161 11.50 -0.10 -7.60
C THR A 161 12.25 -0.48 -6.33
N SER A 162 12.68 -1.75 -6.18
CA SER A 162 13.51 -2.17 -5.04
C SER A 162 14.94 -2.49 -5.46
N HIS A 163 15.92 -1.93 -4.74
CA HIS A 163 17.36 -2.21 -4.92
C HIS A 163 17.93 -3.08 -3.78
N LEU A 164 17.09 -3.82 -3.05
CA LEU A 164 17.52 -4.65 -1.91
C LEU A 164 17.88 -6.09 -2.29
N GLY A 165 17.75 -6.44 -3.56
CA GLY A 165 18.07 -7.77 -4.10
C GLY A 165 16.98 -8.83 -3.92
N SER A 166 15.92 -8.56 -3.15
CA SER A 166 14.71 -9.38 -3.13
C SER A 166 13.48 -8.58 -2.68
N ASN A 167 12.31 -8.99 -3.16
CA ASN A 167 11.03 -8.38 -2.77
C ASN A 167 10.72 -8.61 -1.28
N GLU A 168 11.19 -9.71 -0.70
CA GLU A 168 11.05 -10.00 0.73
C GLU A 168 11.81 -9.00 1.60
N LYS A 169 13.04 -8.63 1.22
CA LYS A 169 13.77 -7.59 1.93
C LYS A 169 13.05 -6.24 1.85
N ALA A 170 12.40 -5.95 0.73
CA ALA A 170 11.64 -4.71 0.55
C ALA A 170 10.37 -4.67 1.41
N SER A 171 9.53 -5.71 1.38
CA SER A 171 8.33 -5.76 2.24
C SER A 171 8.72 -5.71 3.72
N ASN A 172 9.74 -6.48 4.13
CA ASN A 172 10.24 -6.47 5.50
C ASN A 172 10.79 -5.10 5.92
N MET A 173 11.51 -4.38 5.03
CA MET A 173 11.98 -3.03 5.32
C MET A 173 10.82 -2.07 5.56
N ILE A 174 9.80 -2.06 4.69
CA ILE A 174 8.63 -1.18 4.83
C ILE A 174 7.92 -1.46 6.17
N SER A 175 7.61 -2.72 6.46
CA SER A 175 6.96 -3.08 7.73
C SER A 175 7.83 -2.78 8.94
N ASN A 176 9.16 -2.95 8.85
CA ASN A 176 10.07 -2.59 9.92
C ASN A 176 10.13 -1.07 10.18
N ILE A 177 9.92 -0.22 9.17
CA ILE A 177 9.86 1.23 9.38
C ILE A 177 8.61 1.60 10.19
N CYS A 178 7.50 0.89 9.98
CA CYS A 178 6.24 1.08 10.72
C CYS A 178 6.22 0.44 12.12
N LYS A 179 7.20 -0.40 12.47
CA LYS A 179 7.30 -0.94 13.84
C LYS A 179 7.53 0.17 14.85
N ASP A 180 6.80 0.08 15.97
CA ASP A 180 6.86 1.03 17.08
C ASP A 180 6.46 2.48 16.70
N VAL A 181 5.73 2.65 15.59
CA VAL A 181 5.22 3.94 15.16
C VAL A 181 3.80 4.15 15.67
N THR A 182 3.59 5.19 16.47
CA THR A 182 2.26 5.60 16.95
C THR A 182 1.39 6.07 15.78
N PHE A 183 0.23 5.42 15.59
CA PHE A 183 -0.80 5.88 14.66
C PHE A 183 -1.44 7.17 15.21
N LEU A 184 -1.30 8.27 14.48
CA LEU A 184 -1.87 9.57 14.86
C LEU A 184 -3.02 9.94 13.92
N ASP A 185 -2.66 10.36 12.71
CA ASP A 185 -3.61 10.81 11.69
C ASP A 185 -3.33 10.14 10.34
N PHE A 186 -4.38 9.80 9.60
CA PHE A 186 -4.29 9.24 8.25
C PHE A 186 -4.80 10.24 7.20
N TYR A 187 -3.94 10.60 6.23
CA TYR A 187 -4.23 11.63 5.22
C TYR A 187 -4.65 11.07 3.85
N TYR A 188 -4.64 9.75 3.66
CA TYR A 188 -5.01 9.11 2.39
C TYR A 188 -6.41 8.49 2.40
N MET A 189 -7.24 8.86 3.38
CA MET A 189 -8.54 8.22 3.60
C MET A 189 -9.47 8.29 2.37
N ASP A 190 -9.47 9.40 1.62
CA ASP A 190 -10.29 9.51 0.39
C ASP A 190 -9.89 8.44 -0.66
N VAL A 191 -8.59 8.15 -0.80
CA VAL A 191 -8.09 7.12 -1.71
C VAL A 191 -8.50 5.73 -1.20
N TRP A 192 -8.34 5.48 0.10
CA TRP A 192 -8.68 4.21 0.73
C TRP A 192 -10.18 3.90 0.66
N GLN A 193 -11.04 4.86 1.03
CA GLN A 193 -12.50 4.69 0.98
C GLN A 193 -13.00 4.42 -0.44
N ARG A 194 -12.40 5.05 -1.45
CA ARG A 194 -12.75 4.79 -2.85
C ARG A 194 -12.30 3.40 -3.31
N ALA A 195 -11.11 2.96 -2.87
CA ALA A 195 -10.60 1.63 -3.16
C ALA A 195 -11.46 0.55 -2.48
N GLU A 196 -11.76 0.71 -1.19
CA GLU A 196 -12.64 -0.15 -0.40
C GLU A 196 -14.04 -0.24 -1.04
N LYS A 197 -14.65 0.91 -1.37
CA LYS A 197 -15.96 0.92 -2.04
C LYS A 197 -15.95 0.16 -3.37
N HIS A 198 -14.85 0.24 -4.13
CA HIS A 198 -14.70 -0.53 -5.37
C HIS A 198 -14.56 -2.03 -5.08
N TYR A 199 -13.73 -2.39 -4.11
CA TYR A 199 -13.53 -3.76 -3.65
C TYR A 199 -14.85 -4.42 -3.20
N ASP A 200 -15.60 -3.74 -2.34
CA ASP A 200 -16.90 -4.21 -1.85
C ASP A 200 -17.93 -4.33 -2.98
N SER A 201 -17.96 -3.35 -3.89
CA SER A 201 -18.87 -3.37 -5.05
C SER A 201 -18.58 -4.55 -5.97
N TYR A 202 -17.29 -4.86 -6.20
CA TYR A 202 -16.86 -6.00 -6.99
C TYR A 202 -17.34 -7.31 -6.37
N TRP A 203 -17.06 -7.52 -5.09
CA TRP A 203 -17.45 -8.74 -4.38
C TRP A 203 -18.95 -8.89 -4.25
N SER A 204 -19.68 -7.83 -3.92
CA SER A 204 -21.14 -7.83 -3.85
C SER A 204 -21.77 -8.22 -5.19
N ARG A 205 -21.27 -7.66 -6.30
CA ARG A 205 -21.75 -8.00 -7.65
C ARG A 205 -21.42 -9.45 -8.01
N ASN A 206 -20.17 -9.88 -7.83
CA ASN A 206 -19.75 -11.24 -8.18
C ASN A 206 -20.44 -12.29 -7.33
N PHE A 207 -20.59 -12.05 -6.03
CA PHE A 207 -21.38 -12.90 -5.15
C PHE A 207 -22.85 -12.92 -5.55
N GLY A 208 -23.43 -11.78 -5.94
CA GLY A 208 -24.78 -11.72 -6.48
C GLY A 208 -24.96 -12.56 -7.76
N VAL A 209 -23.99 -12.53 -8.67
CA VAL A 209 -23.97 -13.35 -9.90
C VAL A 209 -23.80 -14.84 -9.55
N LEU A 210 -22.88 -15.18 -8.65
CA LEU A 210 -22.65 -16.54 -8.17
C LEU A 210 -23.93 -17.11 -7.53
N LYS A 211 -24.53 -16.34 -6.61
CA LYS A 211 -25.82 -16.66 -5.99
C LYS A 211 -26.89 -16.89 -7.04
N ARG A 212 -27.02 -16.01 -8.02
CA ARG A 212 -28.03 -16.15 -9.08
C ARG A 212 -27.74 -17.27 -10.09
N LYS A 213 -26.50 -17.70 -10.28
CA LYS A 213 -26.16 -18.76 -11.25
C LYS A 213 -26.18 -20.16 -10.62
N TYR A 214 -25.72 -20.26 -9.37
CA TYR A 214 -25.57 -21.54 -8.66
C TYR A 214 -26.71 -21.82 -7.68
N PHE A 215 -27.30 -20.79 -7.07
CA PHE A 215 -28.37 -20.94 -6.08
C PHE A 215 -29.77 -20.54 -6.58
N SER A 216 -29.91 -20.09 -7.84
CA SER A 216 -31.25 -19.82 -8.43
C SER A 216 -32.04 -21.08 -8.74
N THR A 217 -31.36 -22.19 -9.00
CA THR A 217 -32.00 -23.48 -9.20
C THR A 217 -31.74 -24.32 -7.95
N PRO A 218 -32.67 -24.39 -6.97
CA PRO A 218 -32.45 -25.08 -5.70
C PRO A 218 -32.01 -26.55 -5.88
N TRP A 219 -32.38 -27.16 -7.00
CA TRP A 219 -32.04 -28.54 -7.35
C TRP A 219 -30.54 -28.81 -7.52
N LYS A 220 -29.75 -27.87 -8.05
CA LYS A 220 -28.32 -28.10 -8.33
C LYS A 220 -27.45 -28.27 -7.07
N PRO A 221 -27.51 -27.37 -6.07
CA PRO A 221 -26.78 -27.58 -4.83
C PRO A 221 -27.30 -28.82 -4.08
N ILE A 222 -28.61 -29.07 -4.06
CA ILE A 222 -29.18 -30.27 -3.43
C ILE A 222 -28.63 -31.55 -4.09
N ALA A 223 -28.59 -31.63 -5.42
CA ALA A 223 -28.03 -32.76 -6.13
C ALA A 223 -26.52 -32.94 -5.88
N LEU A 224 -25.77 -31.85 -5.79
CA LEU A 224 -24.34 -31.89 -5.44
C LEU A 224 -24.13 -32.45 -4.02
N PHE A 225 -24.87 -31.95 -3.03
CA PHE A 225 -24.80 -32.43 -1.65
C PHE A 225 -25.25 -33.89 -1.53
N ALA A 226 -26.34 -34.27 -2.20
CA ALA A 226 -26.79 -35.66 -2.27
C ALA A 226 -25.71 -36.57 -2.89
N GLY A 227 -25.06 -36.13 -3.96
CA GLY A 227 -23.95 -36.85 -4.60
C GLY A 227 -22.76 -37.04 -3.68
N ILE A 228 -22.35 -36.00 -2.94
CA ILE A 228 -21.26 -36.08 -1.94
C ILE A 228 -21.61 -37.09 -0.85
N ILE A 229 -22.84 -37.08 -0.34
CA ILE A 229 -23.31 -38.02 0.69
C ILE A 229 -23.26 -39.46 0.16
N VAL A 230 -23.79 -39.70 -1.04
CA VAL A 230 -23.76 -41.03 -1.69
C VAL A 230 -22.32 -41.49 -1.93
N PHE A 231 -21.43 -40.59 -2.35
CA PHE A 231 -20.02 -40.91 -2.57
C PHE A 231 -19.32 -41.32 -1.26
N ILE A 232 -19.51 -40.56 -0.18
CA ILE A 232 -18.97 -40.90 1.14
C ILE A 232 -19.51 -42.26 1.59
N PHE A 233 -20.81 -42.51 1.44
CA PHE A 233 -21.43 -43.78 1.78
C PHE A 233 -20.85 -44.96 0.98
N ALA A 234 -20.58 -44.76 -0.31
CA ALA A 234 -19.96 -45.76 -1.19
C ALA A 234 -18.52 -46.07 -0.75
N VAL A 235 -17.72 -45.06 -0.42
CA VAL A 235 -16.34 -45.24 0.07
C VAL A 235 -16.33 -46.03 1.38
N VAL A 236 -17.19 -45.67 2.33
CA VAL A 236 -17.31 -46.36 3.62
C VAL A 236 -17.74 -47.81 3.43
N SER A 237 -18.78 -48.05 2.62
CA SER A 237 -19.29 -49.40 2.31
C SER A 237 -18.22 -50.27 1.64
N PHE A 238 -17.45 -49.69 0.72
CA PHE A 238 -16.36 -50.37 0.04
C PHE A 238 -15.23 -50.76 1.01
N ALA A 239 -14.85 -49.85 1.92
CA ALA A 239 -13.85 -50.14 2.96
C ALA A 239 -14.28 -51.30 3.88
N PHE A 240 -15.53 -51.29 4.36
CA PHE A 240 -16.07 -52.38 5.18
C PHE A 240 -16.06 -53.73 4.43
N ARG A 241 -16.42 -53.75 3.14
CA ARG A 241 -16.40 -54.98 2.33
C ARG A 241 -14.99 -55.56 2.20
N ILE A 242 -13.97 -54.71 2.01
CA ILE A 242 -12.57 -55.16 1.95
C ILE A 242 -12.13 -55.76 3.29
N ILE A 243 -12.48 -55.12 4.41
CA ILE A 243 -12.13 -55.61 5.76
C ILE A 243 -12.80 -56.95 6.02
N ALA A 244 -14.10 -57.08 5.74
CA ALA A 244 -14.85 -58.32 5.93
C ALA A 244 -14.30 -59.47 5.05
N PHE A 245 -13.98 -59.19 3.79
CA PHE A 245 -13.38 -60.17 2.88
C PHE A 245 -12.02 -60.66 3.36
N LYS A 246 -11.19 -59.77 3.92
CA LYS A 246 -9.90 -60.11 4.51
C LYS A 246 -10.05 -60.92 5.80
N SER A 247 -11.08 -60.64 6.60
CA SER A 247 -11.41 -61.38 7.82
C SER A 247 -11.91 -62.79 7.54
N SER A 248 -12.67 -63.00 6.45
CA SER A 248 -13.20 -64.31 6.06
C SER A 248 -12.19 -65.27 5.43
N ARG A 249 -10.98 -64.80 5.09
CA ARG A 249 -9.89 -65.62 4.52
C ARG A 249 -8.81 -66.02 5.54
N LYS A 250 -8.94 -65.61 6.80
CA LYS A 250 -8.14 -66.12 7.92
C LYS A 250 -8.90 -67.22 8.62
#